data_AF-A0A850M6U2-F1
#
_entry.id   AF-A0A850M6U2-F1
#
_cell.length_a   1.000
_cell.length_b   1.000
_cell.length_c   1.000
_cell.angle_alpha   90.00
_cell.angle_beta   90.00
_cell.angle_gamma   90.00
#
_symmetry.space_group_name_H-M   'P 1'
#
loop_
_entity.id
_entity.type
_entity.pdbx_description
1 polymer ?
#
loop_
_entity_poly.entity_id
_entity_poly.type
_entity_poly.pdbx_seq_one_letter_code
_entity_poly.pdbx_strand_id
1 'polypeptide(L)'
;MRTQELIELGNKKCTRCGWEGSESELKMVNICPDCGTGHSPLWRLMKKLNDVECPNCSWRSSPDMAKKEPECPKCGDEYLADIEAV
;
A
#
# COMPACT_ATOMS: atom_id res chain seq x y z
N MET A 1 27.72 18.50 13.93
CA MET A 1 27.59 17.04 14.07
C MET A 1 26.21 16.67 13.53
N ARG A 2 26.13 15.89 12.46
CA ARG A 2 24.86 15.52 11.79
C ARG A 2 24.11 14.54 12.69
N THR A 3 23.00 14.97 13.28
CA THR A 3 22.00 14.09 13.89
C THR A 3 21.39 13.23 12.78
N GLN A 4 21.77 11.96 12.74
CA GLN A 4 21.01 10.96 12.00
C GLN A 4 19.76 10.67 12.85
N GLU A 5 18.65 11.29 12.50
CA GLU A 5 17.33 10.80 12.91
C GLU A 5 17.18 9.42 12.25
N LEU A 6 17.46 8.37 13.03
CA LEU A 6 17.03 7.02 12.71
C LEU A 6 15.51 7.05 12.80
N ILE A 7 14.85 7.32 11.68
CA ILE A 7 13.44 7.00 11.50
C ILE A 7 13.37 5.50 11.78
N GLU A 8 12.77 5.10 12.90
CA GLU A 8 12.34 3.73 13.13
C GLU A 8 11.31 3.41 12.04
N LEU A 9 11.79 3.05 10.85
CA LEU A 9 10.97 2.63 9.74
C LEU A 9 10.31 1.33 10.18
N GLY A 10 9.08 1.45 10.66
CA GLY A 10 8.29 0.34 11.15
C GLY A 10 8.22 -0.76 10.09
N ASN A 11 8.28 -2.02 10.54
CA ASN A 11 8.00 -3.12 9.65
C ASN A 11 6.52 -3.07 9.28
N LYS A 12 6.23 -3.29 8.00
CA LYS A 12 4.89 -3.24 7.44
C LYS A 12 4.47 -4.61 6.98
N LYS A 13 3.17 -4.90 7.09
CA LYS A 13 2.55 -6.14 6.60
C LYS A 13 1.46 -5.85 5.59
N CYS A 14 1.49 -6.50 4.44
CA CYS A 14 0.36 -6.54 3.52
C CYS A 14 -0.76 -7.41 4.10
N THR A 15 -1.94 -6.82 4.32
CA THR A 15 -3.10 -7.53 4.91
C THR A 15 -3.73 -8.56 3.96
N ARG A 16 -3.31 -8.59 2.68
CA ARG A 16 -3.86 -9.47 1.64
C ARG A 16 -2.98 -10.68 1.30
N CYS A 17 -1.68 -10.47 1.06
CA CYS A 17 -0.74 -11.58 0.76
C CYS A 17 0.18 -11.93 1.93
N GLY A 18 0.18 -11.15 3.01
CA GLY A 18 1.06 -11.38 4.15
C GLY A 18 2.53 -11.02 3.91
N TRP A 19 2.86 -10.26 2.85
CA TRP A 19 4.20 -9.70 2.67
C TRP A 19 4.59 -8.89 3.91
N GLU A 20 5.80 -9.10 4.43
CA GLU A 20 6.38 -8.36 5.55
C GLU A 20 7.72 -7.76 5.13
N GLY A 21 7.99 -6.51 5.50
CA GLY A 21 9.26 -5.86 5.21
C GLY A 21 9.34 -4.46 5.79
N SER A 22 10.53 -3.87 5.79
CA SER A 22 10.70 -2.49 6.25
C SER A 22 9.98 -1.51 5.32
N GLU A 23 9.57 -0.36 5.84
CA GLU A 23 8.98 0.69 5.01
C GLU A 23 9.93 1.16 3.89
N SER A 24 11.25 1.17 4.14
CA SER A 24 12.26 1.44 3.11
C SER A 24 12.29 0.42 1.96
N GLU A 25 11.79 -0.79 2.19
CA GLU A 25 11.76 -1.88 1.21
C GLU A 25 10.43 -1.98 0.46
N LEU A 26 9.50 -1.02 0.66
CA LEU A 26 8.24 -0.93 -0.09
C LEU A 26 8.51 -0.72 -1.58
N LYS A 27 8.68 -1.83 -2.31
CA LYS A 27 8.84 -1.83 -3.76
C LYS A 27 7.52 -1.47 -4.42
N MET A 28 7.54 -0.49 -5.33
CA MET A 28 6.42 -0.21 -6.22
C MET A 28 6.26 -1.36 -7.22
N VAL A 29 5.47 -2.37 -6.82
CA VAL A 29 4.98 -3.40 -7.73
C VAL A 29 3.62 -2.96 -8.24
N ASN A 30 3.52 -2.63 -9.53
CA ASN A 30 2.25 -2.17 -10.11
C ASN A 30 1.12 -3.20 -9.96
N ILE A 31 1.46 -4.49 -9.92
CA ILE A 31 0.56 -5.61 -9.63
C ILE A 31 1.35 -6.66 -8.84
N CYS A 32 1.13 -6.80 -7.53
CA CYS A 32 1.65 -7.92 -6.77
C CYS A 32 1.10 -9.23 -7.36
N PRO A 33 1.94 -10.23 -7.65
CA PRO A 33 1.47 -11.49 -8.21
C PRO A 33 0.59 -12.28 -7.23
N ASP A 34 0.74 -12.07 -5.92
CA ASP A 34 0.02 -12.82 -4.89
C ASP A 34 -1.34 -12.21 -4.54
N CYS A 35 -1.41 -10.89 -4.33
CA CYS A 35 -2.66 -10.22 -3.94
C CYS A 35 -3.24 -9.26 -5.00
N GLY A 36 -2.55 -9.06 -6.12
CA GLY A 36 -2.97 -8.14 -7.17
C GLY A 36 -2.79 -6.65 -6.82
N THR A 37 -2.25 -6.30 -5.65
CA THR A 37 -2.13 -4.90 -5.18
C THR A 37 -0.68 -4.40 -5.19
N GLY A 38 -0.45 -3.11 -4.97
CA GLY A 38 0.92 -2.61 -4.73
C GLY A 38 1.38 -2.77 -3.27
N HIS A 39 2.67 -3.04 -3.06
CA HIS A 39 3.35 -2.85 -1.76
C HIS A 39 3.99 -1.45 -1.71
N SER A 40 3.19 -0.43 -2.03
CA SER A 40 3.58 0.97 -2.03
C SER A 40 2.67 1.74 -1.08
N PRO A 41 3.21 2.71 -0.31
CA PRO A 41 2.37 3.58 0.51
C PRO A 41 1.50 4.51 -0.35
N LEU A 42 1.87 4.72 -1.61
CA LEU A 42 1.24 5.70 -2.51
C LEU A 42 0.13 5.12 -3.39
N TRP A 43 0.21 3.84 -3.77
CA TRP A 43 -0.68 3.25 -4.78
C TRP A 43 -0.94 1.77 -4.51
N ARG A 44 -2.18 1.45 -4.17
CA ARG A 44 -2.60 0.07 -3.86
C ARG A 44 -3.80 -0.45 -4.63
N LEU A 45 -4.39 0.42 -5.42
CA LEU A 45 -5.44 0.08 -6.35
C LEU A 45 -4.79 -0.49 -7.63
N MET A 46 -5.43 -1.49 -8.22
CA MET A 46 -4.99 -2.06 -9.49
C MET A 46 -5.11 -1.02 -10.60
N LYS A 47 -4.02 -0.72 -11.31
CA LYS A 47 -4.09 0.14 -12.48
C LYS A 47 -4.81 -0.58 -13.64
N LYS A 48 -5.81 0.06 -14.23
CA LYS A 48 -6.60 -0.43 -15.38
C LYS A 48 -6.64 0.64 -16.48
N LEU A 49 -5.71 0.58 -17.43
CA LEU A 49 -5.48 1.62 -18.46
C LEU A 49 -5.40 3.04 -17.86
N ASN A 50 -6.55 3.72 -17.75
CA ASN A 50 -6.71 5.09 -17.28
C ASN A 50 -7.30 5.19 -15.86
N ASP A 51 -7.81 4.08 -15.33
CA ASP A 51 -8.47 3.99 -14.04
C ASP A 51 -7.63 3.23 -13.02
N VAL A 52 -8.09 3.29 -11.77
CA VAL A 52 -7.65 2.45 -10.67
C VAL A 52 -8.83 1.66 -10.12
N GLU A 53 -8.62 0.39 -9.78
CA GLU A 53 -9.65 -0.52 -9.25
C GLU A 53 -9.28 -1.03 -7.85
N CYS A 54 -10.23 -0.97 -6.92
CA CYS A 54 -10.11 -1.61 -5.62
C CYS A 54 -10.19 -3.14 -5.78
N PRO A 55 -9.18 -3.90 -5.37
CA PRO A 55 -9.19 -5.36 -5.43
C PRO A 55 -10.17 -6.03 -4.45
N ASN A 56 -10.74 -5.28 -3.49
CA ASN A 56 -11.68 -5.82 -2.50
C ASN A 56 -13.15 -5.63 -2.91
N CYS A 57 -13.55 -4.41 -3.30
CA CYS A 57 -14.95 -4.09 -3.64
C CYS A 57 -15.18 -3.71 -5.12
N SER A 58 -14.14 -3.81 -5.96
CA SER A 58 -14.18 -3.45 -7.39
C SER A 58 -14.56 -2.00 -7.68
N TRP A 59 -14.48 -1.10 -6.70
CA TRP A 59 -14.63 0.34 -6.93
C TRP A 59 -13.60 0.83 -7.95
N ARG A 60 -14.03 1.66 -8.92
CA ARG A 60 -13.16 2.24 -9.94
C ARG A 60 -13.24 3.76 -9.95
N SER A 61 -12.11 4.41 -10.18
CA SER A 61 -12.05 5.85 -10.43
C SER A 61 -10.75 6.25 -11.13
N SER A 62 -10.59 7.53 -11.45
CA SER A 62 -9.32 8.05 -11.92
C SER A 62 -8.27 8.04 -10.79
N PRO A 63 -6.97 7.91 -11.11
CA PRO A 63 -5.89 7.97 -10.12
C PRO A 63 -5.95 9.23 -9.22
N ASP A 64 -6.38 10.36 -9.75
CA ASP A 64 -6.48 11.63 -9.00
C ASP A 64 -7.60 11.64 -7.95
N MET A 65 -8.62 10.80 -8.14
CA MET A 65 -9.74 10.62 -7.20
C MET A 65 -9.46 9.54 -6.16
N ALA A 66 -8.41 8.74 -6.34
CA ALA A 66 -7.92 7.86 -5.30
C ALA A 66 -7.16 8.68 -4.26
N LYS A 67 -7.48 8.48 -2.98
CA LYS A 67 -6.66 9.03 -1.90
C LYS A 67 -5.26 8.39 -2.00
N LYS A 68 -4.21 9.21 -1.92
CA LYS A 68 -2.80 8.79 -1.96
C LYS A 68 -2.35 7.97 -0.75
N GLU A 69 -3.24 7.76 0.22
CA GLU A 69 -2.97 7.12 1.52
C GLU A 69 -4.16 6.21 1.87
N PRO A 70 -3.92 5.10 2.60
CA PRO A 70 -3.76 3.74 2.10
C PRO A 70 -5.08 2.98 1.87
N GLU A 71 -6.17 3.68 1.59
CA GLU A 71 -7.51 3.12 1.71
C GLU A 71 -8.36 3.30 0.45
N CYS A 72 -9.11 2.25 0.11
CA CYS A 72 -10.22 2.41 -0.81
C CYS A 72 -11.29 3.31 -0.16
N PRO A 73 -11.79 4.37 -0.83
CA PRO A 73 -12.78 5.28 -0.25
C PRO A 73 -14.14 4.62 0.03
N LYS A 74 -14.40 3.40 -0.50
CA LYS A 74 -15.57 2.59 -0.17
C LYS A 74 -15.36 1.61 0.98
N CYS A 75 -14.16 1.02 1.09
CA CYS A 75 -13.92 -0.04 2.08
C CYS A 75 -13.34 0.50 3.38
N GLY A 76 -12.59 1.61 3.36
CA GLY A 76 -11.78 2.03 4.50
C GLY A 76 -10.73 0.98 4.91
N ASP A 77 -10.33 0.11 3.98
CA ASP A 77 -9.44 -1.03 4.25
C ASP A 77 -7.99 -0.57 4.04
N GLU A 78 -7.24 -0.53 5.14
CA GLU A 78 -5.81 -0.29 5.14
C GLU A 78 -5.08 -1.55 4.66
N TYR A 79 -4.56 -1.48 3.45
CA TYR A 79 -3.87 -2.63 2.87
C TYR A 79 -2.53 -2.94 3.58
N LEU A 80 -1.95 -2.00 4.35
CA LEU A 80 -0.69 -2.14 5.10
C LEU A 80 -1.06 -1.96 6.57
N ALA A 81 -0.69 -2.93 7.39
CA ALA A 81 -0.68 -2.76 8.83
C ALA A 81 0.77 -2.57 9.31
N ASP A 82 0.94 -1.80 10.37
CA ASP A 82 2.18 -1.79 11.14
C ASP A 82 2.34 -3.12 11.88
N ILE A 83 3.55 -3.68 11.82
CA ILE A 83 3.95 -4.79 12.67
C ILE A 83 4.52 -4.15 13.93
N GLU A 84 3.71 -4.05 14.98
CA GLU A 84 4.23 -3.65 16.29
C GLU A 84 5.35 -4.63 16.68
N ALA A 85 6.54 -4.10 16.96
CA ALA A 85 7.59 -4.89 17.58
C ALA A 85 7.11 -5.27 18.98
N VAL A 86 6.81 -6.56 19.17
CA VAL A 86 6.48 -7.15 20.48
C VAL A 86 7.68 -7.09 21.40
#